data_AF-A0A5R9H9F8-F1
#
_entry.id   AF-A0A5R9H9F8-F1
#
_cell.length_a   1.000
_cell.length_b   1.000
_cell.length_c   1.000
_cell.angle_alpha   90.00
_cell.angle_beta   90.00
_cell.angle_gamma   90.00
#
_symmetry.space_group_name_H-M   'P 1'
#
loop_
_entity.id
_entity.type
_entity.pdbx_description
1 polymer ?
#
loop_
_entity_poly.entity_id
_entity_poly.type
_entity_poly.pdbx_seq_one_letter_code
_entity_poly.pdbx_strand_id
1 'polypeptide(L)'
;MINSIRIRVFVIFILIFSLFTALFSGYFILQGENYIKIHLISISIFIISLIPHIFLRKKRVLKLLKESFKKNSKNKKYDFHNSLDNLSLNSLSNLIKKLNLDKKRVEKVLKDINFDFKNFDDTLQDIADNNDFQPQKLFIIIIEDHLKNITKEK
;
A
#
# COMPACT_ATOMS: atom_id res chain seq x y z
N MET A 1 -26.51 -32.05 7.93
CA MET A 1 -25.30 -31.26 7.61
C MET A 1 -24.62 -31.82 6.35
N ILE A 2 -25.33 -31.84 5.22
CA ILE A 2 -24.78 -32.37 3.96
C ILE A 2 -23.64 -31.44 3.51
N ASN A 3 -22.46 -32.03 3.38
CA ASN A 3 -21.15 -31.39 3.34
C ASN A 3 -21.05 -30.20 2.37
N SER A 4 -20.99 -28.98 2.91
CA SER A 4 -20.66 -27.76 2.16
C SER A 4 -19.36 -27.86 1.35
N ILE A 5 -18.46 -28.77 1.73
CA ILE A 5 -17.25 -29.12 0.97
C ILE A 5 -17.60 -29.91 -0.30
N ARG A 6 -18.44 -30.95 -0.20
CA ARG A 6 -18.84 -31.77 -1.36
C ARG A 6 -19.56 -30.93 -2.41
N ILE A 7 -20.45 -30.04 -1.99
CA ILE A 7 -21.16 -29.12 -2.90
C ILE A 7 -20.18 -28.18 -3.62
N ARG A 8 -19.19 -27.64 -2.90
CA ARG A 8 -18.15 -26.78 -3.51
C ARG A 8 -17.31 -27.53 -4.54
N VAL A 9 -16.84 -28.73 -4.20
CA VAL A 9 -16.06 -29.57 -5.12
C VAL A 9 -16.88 -29.94 -6.34
N PHE A 10 -18.15 -30.29 -6.17
CA PHE A 10 -19.06 -30.61 -7.26
C PHE A 10 -19.28 -29.43 -8.21
N VAL A 11 -19.52 -28.22 -7.70
CA VAL A 11 -19.66 -27.01 -8.52
C VAL A 11 -18.36 -26.70 -9.28
N ILE A 12 -17.20 -26.85 -8.63
CA ILE A 12 -15.90 -26.68 -9.30
C ILE A 12 -15.72 -27.71 -10.43
N PHE A 13 -16.08 -28.96 -10.19
CA PHE A 13 -16.03 -30.01 -11.20
C PHE A 13 -16.92 -29.66 -12.41
N ILE A 14 -18.15 -29.21 -12.20
CA ILE A 14 -19.04 -28.78 -13.29
C ILE A 14 -18.43 -27.63 -14.09
N LEU A 15 -17.85 -26.62 -13.43
CA LEU A 15 -17.20 -25.50 -14.11
C LEU A 15 -16.03 -25.95 -14.97
N ILE A 16 -15.17 -26.82 -14.44
CA ILE A 16 -14.02 -27.36 -15.18
C ILE A 16 -14.49 -28.20 -16.37
N PHE A 17 -15.46 -29.10 -16.14
CA PHE A 17 -15.98 -29.98 -17.18
C PHE A 17 -16.68 -29.21 -18.30
N SER A 18 -17.52 -28.23 -17.96
CA SER A 18 -18.19 -27.37 -18.95
C SER A 18 -17.19 -26.53 -19.74
N LEU A 19 -16.14 -26.00 -19.09
CA LEU A 19 -15.07 -25.28 -19.78
C LEU A 19 -14.31 -26.18 -20.77
N PHE A 20 -13.91 -27.39 -20.36
CA PHE A 20 -13.24 -28.33 -21.27
C PHE A 20 -14.14 -28.73 -22.44
N THR A 21 -15.43 -28.95 -22.20
CA THR A 21 -16.40 -29.25 -23.25
C THR A 21 -16.56 -28.07 -24.22
N ALA A 22 -16.57 -26.83 -23.71
CA ALA A 22 -16.62 -25.62 -24.54
C ALA A 22 -15.36 -25.46 -25.40
N LEU A 23 -14.19 -25.71 -24.83
CA LEU A 23 -12.92 -25.66 -25.57
C LEU A 23 -12.85 -26.74 -26.66
N PHE A 24 -13.23 -27.98 -26.32
CA PHE A 24 -13.26 -29.09 -27.26
C PHE A 24 -14.23 -28.81 -28.41
N SER A 25 -15.49 -28.47 -28.10
CA SER A 25 -16.49 -28.12 -29.12
C SER A 25 -16.07 -26.90 -29.95
N GLY A 26 -15.44 -25.90 -29.34
CA GLY A 26 -14.91 -24.73 -30.05
C GLY A 26 -13.81 -25.11 -31.05
N TYR A 27 -12.92 -26.02 -30.69
CA TYR A 27 -11.90 -26.55 -31.60
C TYR A 27 -12.51 -27.23 -32.83
N PHE A 28 -13.52 -28.07 -32.66
CA PHE A 28 -14.19 -28.75 -33.78
C PHE A 28 -15.02 -27.80 -34.65
N ILE A 29 -15.62 -26.76 -34.06
CA ILE A 29 -16.27 -25.68 -34.85
C ILE A 29 -15.25 -24.98 -35.75
N LEU A 30 -14.04 -24.71 -35.25
CA LEU A 30 -12.97 -24.11 -36.05
C LEU A 30 -12.51 -25.02 -37.20
N GLN A 31 -12.62 -26.34 -37.04
CA GLN A 31 -12.36 -27.32 -38.10
C GLN A 31 -13.54 -27.47 -39.09
N GLY A 32 -14.62 -26.71 -38.92
CA GLY A 32 -15.80 -26.75 -39.79
C GLY A 32 -16.84 -27.81 -39.40
N GLU A 33 -16.68 -28.48 -38.25
CA GLU A 33 -17.64 -29.47 -37.78
C GLU A 33 -18.81 -28.84 -37.00
N ASN A 34 -19.99 -29.47 -37.07
CA ASN A 34 -21.22 -28.90 -36.52
C ASN A 34 -21.42 -29.21 -35.03
N TYR A 35 -20.59 -28.59 -34.18
CA TYR A 35 -20.67 -28.70 -32.71
C TYR A 35 -21.28 -27.48 -32.01
N ILE A 36 -21.87 -26.54 -32.78
CA ILE A 36 -22.40 -25.26 -32.28
C ILE A 36 -23.39 -25.44 -31.13
N LYS A 37 -24.31 -26.42 -31.23
CA LYS A 37 -25.30 -26.69 -30.18
C LYS A 37 -24.64 -27.10 -28.86
N ILE A 38 -23.66 -27.99 -28.92
CA ILE A 38 -22.92 -28.48 -27.74
C ILE A 38 -22.12 -27.32 -27.12
N HIS A 39 -21.49 -26.50 -27.97
CA HIS A 39 -20.73 -25.34 -27.53
C HIS A 39 -21.60 -24.34 -26.76
N LEU A 40 -22.75 -23.97 -27.32
CA LEU A 40 -23.70 -23.07 -26.66
C LEU A 40 -24.19 -23.62 -25.32
N ILE A 41 -24.58 -24.90 -25.28
CA ILE A 41 -25.03 -25.56 -24.03
C ILE A 41 -23.92 -25.54 -22.98
N SER A 42 -22.68 -25.86 -23.37
CA SER A 42 -21.55 -25.88 -22.44
C SER A 42 -21.25 -24.51 -21.84
N ILE A 43 -21.31 -23.44 -22.65
CA ILE A 43 -21.17 -22.05 -22.18
C ILE A 43 -22.33 -21.68 -21.25
N SER A 44 -23.57 -22.03 -21.59
CA SER A 44 -24.73 -21.74 -20.73
C SER A 44 -24.61 -22.42 -19.37
N ILE A 45 -24.21 -23.70 -19.33
CA ILE A 45 -23.98 -24.44 -18.07
C ILE A 45 -22.87 -23.79 -17.26
N PHE A 46 -21.80 -23.34 -17.91
CA PHE A 46 -20.69 -22.66 -17.25
C PHE A 46 -21.15 -21.36 -16.58
N ILE A 47 -21.88 -20.50 -17.30
CA ILE A 47 -22.41 -19.23 -16.78
C ILE A 47 -23.37 -19.46 -15.61
N ILE A 48 -24.31 -20.40 -15.73
CA ILE A 48 -25.26 -20.71 -14.66
C ILE A 48 -24.52 -21.24 -13.43
N SER A 49 -23.48 -22.07 -13.61
CA SER A 49 -22.69 -22.65 -12.53
C SER A 49 -21.77 -21.65 -11.82
N LEU A 50 -21.44 -20.52 -12.46
CA LEU A 50 -20.66 -19.44 -11.83
C LEU A 50 -21.42 -18.80 -10.66
N ILE A 51 -22.75 -18.65 -10.77
CA ILE A 51 -23.59 -18.03 -9.75
C ILE A 51 -23.42 -18.75 -8.38
N PRO A 52 -23.73 -20.06 -8.24
CA PRO A 52 -23.55 -20.75 -6.97
C PRO A 52 -22.08 -20.81 -6.55
N HIS A 53 -21.13 -20.87 -7.47
CA HIS A 53 -19.70 -20.82 -7.14
C HIS A 53 -19.31 -19.53 -6.40
N ILE A 54 -19.74 -18.38 -6.91
CA ILE A 54 -19.49 -17.07 -6.31
C ILE A 54 -20.16 -16.98 -4.94
N PHE A 55 -21.43 -17.41 -4.82
CA PHE A 55 -22.16 -17.41 -3.54
C PHE A 55 -21.48 -18.28 -2.48
N LEU A 56 -21.03 -19.48 -2.85
CA LEU A 56 -20.30 -20.38 -1.96
C LEU A 56 -18.93 -19.81 -1.53
N ARG A 57 -18.32 -18.95 -2.35
CA ARG A 57 -17.04 -18.27 -2.03
C ARG A 57 -17.23 -16.93 -1.31
N LYS A 58 -18.44 -16.36 -1.28
CA LYS A 58 -18.77 -15.03 -0.70
C LYS A 58 -18.18 -14.81 0.69
N LYS A 59 -18.25 -15.80 1.60
CA LYS A 59 -17.68 -15.69 2.96
C LYS A 59 -16.16 -15.49 2.95
N ARG A 60 -15.43 -16.18 2.07
CA ARG A 60 -13.98 -16.06 1.94
C ARG A 60 -13.59 -14.74 1.27
N VAL A 61 -14.32 -14.34 0.23
CA VAL A 61 -14.13 -13.04 -0.42
C VAL A 61 -14.39 -11.88 0.55
N LEU A 62 -15.48 -11.93 1.31
CA LEU A 62 -15.77 -10.94 2.35
C LEU A 62 -14.70 -10.91 3.44
N LYS A 63 -14.18 -12.07 3.85
CA LYS A 63 -13.06 -12.14 4.80
C LYS A 63 -11.81 -11.46 4.24
N LEU A 64 -11.43 -11.75 2.99
CA LEU A 64 -10.29 -11.13 2.32
C LEU A 64 -10.48 -9.63 2.11
N LEU A 65 -11.69 -9.18 1.75
CA LEU A 65 -12.03 -7.76 1.66
C LEU A 65 -11.91 -7.10 3.03
N LYS A 66 -12.53 -7.67 4.07
CA LYS A 66 -12.41 -7.15 5.44
C LYS A 66 -10.96 -7.13 5.92
N GLU A 67 -10.15 -8.13 5.60
CA GLU A 67 -8.73 -8.15 5.94
C GLU A 67 -7.95 -7.10 5.15
N SER A 68 -8.25 -6.90 3.86
CA SER A 68 -7.63 -5.85 3.02
C SER A 68 -8.00 -4.46 3.52
N PHE A 69 -9.28 -4.22 3.86
CA PHE A 69 -9.73 -2.98 4.47
C PHE A 69 -9.20 -2.80 5.89
N LYS A 70 -9.09 -3.84 6.70
CA LYS A 70 -8.52 -3.77 8.06
C LYS A 70 -7.00 -3.54 8.05
N LYS A 71 -6.30 -4.05 7.03
CA LYS A 71 -4.88 -3.77 6.79
C LYS A 71 -4.67 -2.32 6.31
N ASN A 72 -5.67 -1.73 5.65
CA ASN A 72 -5.71 -0.30 5.32
C ASN A 72 -6.33 0.59 6.42
N SER A 73 -7.08 0.03 7.38
CA SER A 73 -7.77 0.80 8.43
C SER A 73 -7.11 0.74 9.80
N LYS A 74 -6.12 -0.14 10.01
CA LYS A 74 -5.25 -0.13 11.19
C LYS A 74 -3.92 0.53 10.81
N ASN A 75 -3.84 1.84 11.04
CA ASN A 75 -2.69 2.75 10.81
C ASN A 75 -2.47 3.12 9.33
N LYS A 76 -2.54 4.39 8.90
CA LYS A 76 -2.35 5.65 9.61
C LYS A 76 -3.36 6.66 9.03
N LYS A 77 -4.22 7.25 9.88
CA LYS A 77 -4.34 8.71 9.78
C LYS A 77 -2.89 9.16 9.97
N TYR A 78 -2.23 9.63 8.92
CA TYR A 78 -0.90 10.22 9.07
C TYR A 78 -1.14 11.39 10.01
N ASP A 79 -0.94 11.14 11.30
CA ASP A 79 -1.12 12.13 12.33
C ASP A 79 0.15 12.96 12.28
N PHE A 80 0.21 13.79 11.24
CA PHE A 80 1.36 14.60 10.90
C PHE A 80 1.76 15.44 12.13
N HIS A 81 0.76 15.92 12.88
CA HIS A 81 0.93 16.56 14.18
C HIS A 81 1.63 15.66 15.20
N ASN A 82 1.13 14.47 15.51
CA ASN A 82 1.83 13.56 16.43
C ASN A 82 3.22 13.14 15.93
N SER A 83 3.45 13.04 14.62
CA SER A 83 4.79 12.75 14.09
C SER A 83 5.75 13.93 14.16
N LEU A 84 5.24 15.16 14.05
CA LEU A 84 6.01 16.40 14.20
C LEU A 84 6.29 16.73 15.68
N ASP A 85 5.36 16.41 16.58
CA ASP A 85 5.55 16.58 18.01
C ASP A 85 6.56 15.55 18.55
N ASN A 86 6.59 14.34 17.97
CA ASN A 86 7.69 13.40 18.20
C ASN A 86 9.00 13.81 17.50
N LEU A 87 8.93 14.71 16.51
CA LEU A 87 10.09 15.21 15.79
C LEU A 87 10.82 16.27 16.62
N SER A 88 10.09 17.17 17.28
CA SER A 88 10.65 18.23 18.13
C SER A 88 11.50 17.68 19.27
N LEU A 89 11.14 16.50 19.79
CA LEU A 89 11.88 15.80 20.84
C LEU A 89 13.15 15.07 20.37
N ASN A 90 13.42 14.99 19.05
CA ASN A 90 14.67 14.39 18.58
C ASN A 90 15.83 15.39 18.68
N SER A 91 16.99 14.91 19.13
CA SER A 91 18.25 15.65 18.99
C SER A 91 18.59 15.92 17.53
N LEU A 92 19.25 17.04 17.27
CA LEU A 92 19.74 17.38 15.93
C LEU A 92 20.65 16.28 15.36
N SER A 93 21.47 15.65 16.20
CA SER A 93 22.32 14.51 15.85
C SER A 93 21.52 13.28 15.38
N ASN A 94 20.41 12.97 16.05
CA ASN A 94 19.54 11.87 15.66
C ASN A 94 18.78 12.18 14.36
N LEU A 95 18.37 13.43 14.16
CA LEU A 95 17.75 13.88 12.91
C LEU A 95 18.70 13.68 11.73
N ILE A 96 19.94 14.17 11.87
CA ILE A 96 21.00 14.07 10.85
C ILE A 96 21.26 12.61 10.48
N LYS A 97 21.38 11.72 11.48
CA LYS A 97 21.59 10.28 11.25
C LYS A 97 20.40 9.62 10.57
N LYS A 98 19.17 9.86 11.05
CA LYS A 98 17.95 9.25 10.49
C LYS A 98 17.73 9.61 9.02
N LEU A 99 18.09 10.83 8.65
CA LEU A 99 17.84 11.38 7.31
C LEU A 99 19.09 11.41 6.43
N ASN A 100 20.21 10.87 6.92
CA ASN A 100 21.49 10.84 6.23
C ASN A 100 21.92 12.22 5.69
N LEU A 101 21.78 13.25 6.52
CA LEU A 101 22.13 14.63 6.17
C LEU A 101 23.63 14.89 6.38
N ASP A 102 24.18 15.86 5.63
CA ASP A 102 25.55 16.33 5.89
C ASP A 102 25.57 17.24 7.12
N LYS A 103 26.22 16.75 8.19
CA LYS A 103 26.37 17.47 9.46
C LYS A 103 26.98 18.87 9.29
N LYS A 104 28.04 19.01 8.49
CA LYS A 104 28.74 20.30 8.31
C LYS A 104 27.83 21.31 7.62
N ARG A 105 26.98 20.83 6.71
CA ARG A 105 26.04 21.66 5.98
C ARG A 105 24.88 22.11 6.84
N VAL A 106 24.29 21.21 7.64
CA VAL A 106 23.24 21.57 8.59
C VAL A 106 23.73 22.64 9.56
N GLU A 107 24.95 22.50 10.09
CA GLU A 107 25.58 23.52 10.92
C GLU A 107 25.74 24.86 10.21
N LYS A 108 26.18 24.85 8.95
CA LYS A 108 26.31 26.07 8.15
C LYS A 108 24.96 26.76 7.95
N VAL A 109 23.91 26.02 7.60
CA VAL A 109 22.56 26.56 7.40
C VAL A 109 22.02 27.19 8.69
N LEU A 110 22.20 26.53 9.83
CA LEU A 110 21.75 27.07 11.12
C LEU A 110 22.52 28.35 11.49
N LYS A 111 23.84 28.38 11.24
CA LYS A 111 24.67 29.58 11.44
C LYS A 111 24.31 30.72 10.48
N ASP A 112 24.04 30.41 9.22
CA ASP A 112 23.66 31.40 8.19
C ASP A 112 22.33 32.10 8.52
N ILE A 113 21.48 31.47 9.34
CA ILE A 113 20.18 31.99 9.79
C ILE A 113 20.29 32.56 11.22
N ASN A 114 21.49 32.69 11.78
CA ASN A 114 21.77 33.16 13.15
C ASN A 114 21.05 32.37 14.26
N PHE A 115 20.86 31.06 14.09
CA PHE A 115 20.35 30.23 15.18
C PHE A 115 21.42 29.98 16.24
N ASP A 116 21.11 30.30 17.50
CA ASP A 116 21.92 29.93 18.66
C ASP A 116 21.65 28.46 19.01
N PHE A 117 22.63 27.60 18.74
CA PHE A 117 22.62 26.20 19.16
C PHE A 117 23.97 25.84 19.78
N LYS A 118 23.95 25.21 20.95
CA LYS A 118 25.16 24.97 21.75
C LYS A 118 25.83 23.66 21.35
N ASN A 119 25.02 22.62 21.11
CA ASN A 119 25.53 21.33 20.70
C ASN A 119 24.52 20.56 19.81
N PHE A 120 25.00 19.58 19.04
CA PHE A 120 24.14 18.72 18.21
C PHE A 120 23.29 17.74 19.02
N ASP A 121 23.51 17.64 20.32
CA ASP A 121 22.72 16.82 21.22
C ASP A 121 21.45 17.53 21.69
N ASP A 122 21.37 18.86 21.51
CA ASP A 122 20.18 19.65 21.78
C ASP A 122 19.01 19.18 20.89
N THR A 123 17.81 19.16 21.45
CA THR A 123 16.61 18.79 20.69
C THR A 123 16.21 19.90 19.74
N LEU A 124 15.46 19.54 18.69
CA LEU A 124 14.87 20.54 17.80
C LEU A 124 13.96 21.52 18.58
N GLN A 125 13.34 21.07 19.66
CA GLN A 125 12.59 21.92 20.58
C GLN A 125 13.49 22.93 21.29
N ASP A 126 14.57 22.46 21.93
CA ASP A 126 15.48 23.33 22.67
C ASP A 126 16.11 24.41 21.77
N ILE A 127 16.51 24.01 20.56
CA ILE A 127 17.07 24.94 19.56
C ILE A 127 16.01 25.95 19.11
N ALA A 128 14.76 25.51 18.91
CA ALA A 128 13.68 26.39 18.49
C ALA A 128 13.27 27.38 19.58
N ASP A 129 13.16 26.93 20.83
CA ASP A 129 12.79 27.77 21.98
C ASP A 129 13.85 28.84 22.27
N ASN A 130 15.14 28.54 22.12
CA ASN A 130 16.22 29.51 22.28
C ASN A 130 16.24 30.60 21.19
N ASN A 131 15.52 30.40 20.08
CA ASN A 131 15.52 31.27 18.91
C ASN A 131 14.12 31.81 18.57
N ASP A 132 13.18 31.77 19.53
CA ASP A 132 11.77 32.17 19.35
C ASP A 132 11.12 31.58 18.09
N PHE A 133 11.44 30.31 17.80
CA PHE A 133 11.03 29.61 16.58
C PHE A 133 10.17 28.40 16.88
N GLN A 134 9.46 27.93 15.85
CA GLN A 134 8.73 26.66 15.93
C GLN A 134 9.66 25.51 15.50
N PRO A 135 9.73 24.40 16.25
CA PRO A 135 10.57 23.24 15.91
C PRO A 135 10.25 22.67 14.52
N GLN A 136 8.98 22.75 14.11
CA GLN A 136 8.53 22.30 12.80
C GLN A 136 9.10 23.19 11.68
N LYS A 137 9.18 24.50 11.90
CA LYS A 137 9.80 25.43 10.94
C LYS A 137 11.30 25.20 10.83
N LEU A 138 11.97 24.96 11.97
CA LEU A 138 13.39 24.58 12.01
C LEU A 138 13.65 23.32 11.18
N PHE A 139 12.82 22.29 11.35
CA PHE A 139 12.91 21.08 10.54
C PHE A 139 12.73 21.36 9.04
N ILE A 140 11.72 22.16 8.65
CA ILE A 140 11.47 22.50 7.25
C ILE A 140 12.69 23.16 6.61
N ILE A 141 13.32 24.12 7.29
CA ILE A 141 14.53 24.80 6.80
C ILE A 141 15.66 23.80 6.49
N ILE A 142 15.91 22.87 7.41
CA ILE A 142 16.95 21.85 7.27
C ILE A 142 16.67 20.95 6.04
N ILE A 143 15.42 20.55 5.85
CA ILE A 143 15.02 19.69 4.73
C ILE A 143 15.04 20.45 3.40
N GLU A 144 14.58 21.70 3.38
CA GLU A 144 14.60 22.52 2.17
C GLU A 144 16.01 22.74 1.63
N ASP A 145 17.00 23.03 2.48
CA ASP A 145 18.39 23.14 2.04
C ASP A 145 18.93 21.80 1.51
N HIS A 146 18.62 20.69 2.20
CA HIS A 146 19.01 19.37 1.74
C HIS A 146 18.43 19.02 0.36
N LEU A 147 17.14 19.28 0.15
CA LEU A 147 16.48 19.06 -1.15
C LEU A 147 17.05 19.95 -2.25
N LYS A 148 17.30 21.24 -1.95
CA LYS A 148 17.97 22.17 -2.87
C LYS A 148 19.35 21.68 -3.26
N ASN A 149 20.08 20.98 -2.37
CA ASN A 149 21.35 20.39 -2.75
C ASN A 149 21.19 19.29 -3.80
N ILE A 150 20.31 18.33 -3.50
CA ILE A 150 20.09 17.16 -4.37
C ILE A 150 19.64 17.60 -5.76
N THR A 151 18.88 18.70 -5.86
CA THR A 151 18.42 19.24 -7.15
C THR A 151 19.44 20.08 -7.88
N LYS A 152 20.44 20.66 -7.20
CA LYS A 152 21.55 21.42 -7.85
C LYS A 152 22.70 20.54 -8.33
N GLU A 153 22.83 19.32 -7.80
CA GLU A 153 23.83 18.33 -8.24
C GLU A 153 23.37 17.51 -9.47
N LYS A 154 22.29 17.93 -10.14
CA LYS A 154 21.84 17.41 -11.45
C LYS A 154 21.93 18.49 -12.51
#